data_AF-A0A6L5G1Y4-F1
#
_entry.id   AF-A0A6L5G1Y4-F1
#
_cell.length_a   1.000
_cell.length_b   1.000
_cell.length_c   1.000
_cell.angle_alpha   90.00
_cell.angle_beta   90.00
_cell.angle_gamma   90.00
#
_symmetry.space_group_name_H-M   'P 1'
#
loop_
_entity.id
_entity.type
_entity.pdbx_description
1 polymer ?
#
loop_
_entity_poly.entity_id
_entity_poly.type
_entity_poly.pdbx_seq_one_letter_code
_entity_poly.pdbx_strand_id
1 'polypeptide(L)'
;MGAIALAGILLAGCSGPDRERSPMAVPASTPLYVPTPEPEEQTSWRKARYLSVEEAAATLQAHVDVPVVLPRSGSGWFPDLNRWLADPKYLKWRRVDGLRIGGMTIRRNRKILILSYGMAGFDGCGDRTNAIETNVLGEPALLTQIPEAVWSHVMWPVTPTGSTGRYGITGTFEGWQIIELAESMEVARLEAKNTDKHC
;
A
#
# COMPACT_ATOMS: atom_id res chain seq x y z
N MET A 1 22.93 10.21 -62.76
CA MET A 1 23.93 10.23 -63.84
C MET A 1 24.59 11.60 -63.85
N GLY A 2 25.92 11.65 -63.93
CA GLY A 2 26.70 12.87 -64.25
C GLY A 2 27.46 13.49 -63.09
N ALA A 3 28.73 13.10 -62.93
CA ALA A 3 29.74 13.72 -62.07
C ALA A 3 30.56 14.77 -62.86
N ILE A 4 31.30 15.63 -62.14
CA ILE A 4 32.65 16.22 -62.41
C ILE A 4 32.88 17.22 -61.24
N ALA A 5 33.62 16.90 -60.17
CA ALA A 5 35.09 16.87 -60.01
C ALA A 5 35.80 18.21 -60.29
N LEU A 6 36.40 18.81 -59.26
CA LEU A 6 37.69 19.49 -59.38
C LEU A 6 38.38 19.57 -58.01
N ALA A 7 39.57 18.96 -57.98
CA ALA A 7 40.51 18.97 -56.89
C ALA A 7 41.35 20.25 -56.90
N GLY A 8 41.66 20.79 -55.72
CA GLY A 8 42.66 21.82 -55.50
C GLY A 8 43.57 21.39 -54.36
N ILE A 9 44.87 21.39 -54.60
CA ILE A 9 45.93 20.75 -53.83
C ILE A 9 46.72 21.80 -53.02
N LEU A 10 47.19 21.37 -51.83
CA LEU A 10 48.31 21.84 -50.98
C LEU A 10 48.21 23.18 -50.25
N LEU A 11 48.45 23.12 -48.93
CA LEU A 11 49.72 23.60 -48.35
C LEU A 11 49.92 23.02 -46.94
N ALA A 12 51.10 22.44 -46.74
CA ALA A 12 51.61 22.04 -45.44
C ALA A 12 52.04 23.28 -44.65
N GLY A 13 51.73 23.31 -43.35
CA GLY A 13 52.24 24.30 -42.40
C GLY A 13 52.47 23.62 -41.06
N CYS A 14 53.73 23.61 -40.62
CA CYS A 14 54.21 22.95 -39.42
C CYS A 14 53.83 23.67 -38.12
N SER A 15 53.54 22.87 -37.10
CA SER A 15 54.00 22.94 -35.70
C SER A 15 53.91 24.25 -34.91
N GLY A 16 53.13 24.19 -33.82
CA GLY A 16 53.34 24.99 -32.61
C GLY A 16 52.18 24.86 -31.62
N PRO A 17 52.31 24.12 -30.51
CA PRO A 17 51.28 24.02 -29.49
C PRO A 17 51.53 25.04 -28.38
N ASP A 18 50.62 25.99 -28.17
CA ASP A 18 50.64 26.79 -26.94
C ASP A 18 49.23 27.01 -26.36
N ARG A 19 48.92 26.10 -25.44
CA ARG A 19 48.11 26.25 -24.21
C ARG A 19 47.00 27.29 -24.23
N GLU A 20 45.84 26.87 -24.74
CA GLU A 20 44.57 27.41 -24.27
C GLU A 20 44.22 26.75 -22.93
N ARG A 21 44.15 27.56 -21.87
CA ARG A 21 43.73 27.12 -20.54
C ARG A 21 42.30 26.59 -20.61
N SER A 22 42.14 25.27 -20.66
CA SER A 22 40.86 24.64 -20.32
C SER A 22 40.47 25.04 -18.90
N PRO A 23 39.22 25.49 -18.67
CA PRO A 23 38.70 25.58 -17.32
C PRO A 23 38.76 24.19 -16.70
N MET A 24 39.27 24.10 -15.47
CA MET A 24 39.21 22.86 -14.68
C MET A 24 37.76 22.41 -14.66
N ALA A 25 37.48 21.30 -15.35
CA ALA A 25 36.28 20.53 -15.12
C ALA A 25 36.37 20.03 -13.69
N VAL A 26 35.64 20.68 -12.79
CA VAL A 26 35.36 20.15 -11.46
C VAL A 26 34.72 18.79 -11.71
N PRO A 27 35.25 17.68 -11.15
CA PRO A 27 34.57 16.42 -11.24
C PRO A 27 33.20 16.62 -10.60
N ALA A 28 32.15 16.48 -11.40
CA ALA A 28 30.79 16.38 -10.89
C ALA A 28 30.79 15.13 -10.00
N SER A 29 30.80 15.34 -8.68
CA SER A 29 30.55 14.29 -7.71
C SER A 29 29.16 13.75 -8.00
N THR A 30 29.08 12.67 -8.77
CA THR A 30 27.86 11.89 -8.91
C THR A 30 27.46 11.51 -7.48
N PRO A 31 26.30 11.94 -6.98
CA PRO A 31 25.85 11.44 -5.69
C PRO A 31 25.75 9.93 -5.83
N LEU A 32 26.56 9.22 -5.03
CA LEU A 32 26.43 7.78 -4.88
C LEU A 32 25.00 7.55 -4.41
N TYR A 33 24.18 6.97 -5.28
CA TYR A 33 22.88 6.44 -4.90
C TYR A 33 23.15 5.33 -3.90
N VAL A 34 23.08 5.67 -2.62
CA VAL A 34 22.99 4.67 -1.56
C VAL A 34 21.54 4.20 -1.63
N PRO A 35 21.27 2.96 -2.05
CA PRO A 35 19.91 2.43 -1.99
C PRO A 35 19.49 2.52 -0.53
N THR A 36 18.46 3.29 -0.24
CA THR A 36 17.82 3.23 1.08
C THR A 36 17.47 1.76 1.30
N PRO A 37 17.98 1.11 2.37
CA PRO A 37 17.69 -0.29 2.61
C PRO A 37 16.19 -0.46 2.62
N GLU A 38 15.70 -1.34 1.74
CA GLU A 38 14.28 -1.64 1.70
C GLU A 38 13.85 -2.21 3.05
N PRO A 39 12.65 -1.86 3.54
CA PRO A 39 12.18 -2.40 4.80
C PRO A 39 12.18 -3.93 4.75
N GLU A 40 12.81 -4.55 5.73
CA GLU A 40 12.84 -6.01 5.87
C GLU A 40 11.40 -6.55 5.89
N GLU A 41 11.12 -7.61 5.12
CA GLU A 41 9.78 -8.21 5.08
C GLU A 41 9.41 -8.76 6.46
N GLN A 42 8.37 -8.20 7.07
CA GLN A 42 7.87 -8.74 8.33
C GLN A 42 6.77 -9.76 8.06
N THR A 43 7.20 -11.00 7.83
CA THR A 43 6.31 -12.17 7.76
C THR A 43 6.13 -12.85 9.11
N SER A 44 7.01 -12.58 10.07
CA SER A 44 6.96 -13.21 11.39
C SER A 44 5.84 -12.62 12.27
N TRP A 45 5.09 -13.49 12.92
CA TRP A 45 4.07 -13.15 13.93
C TRP A 45 4.66 -12.57 15.24
N ARG A 46 5.96 -12.23 15.26
CA ARG A 46 6.60 -11.73 16.49
C ARG A 46 5.84 -10.51 16.97
N LYS A 47 5.55 -10.51 18.27
CA LYS A 47 4.70 -9.54 18.95
C LYS A 47 5.43 -8.19 19.03
N ALA A 48 5.42 -7.42 17.95
CA ALA A 48 5.59 -5.98 18.07
C ALA A 48 4.42 -5.49 18.94
N ARG A 49 4.74 -4.83 20.06
CA ARG A 49 3.73 -4.25 20.96
C ARG A 49 3.68 -2.78 20.65
N TYR A 50 2.54 -2.32 20.13
CA TYR A 50 2.26 -0.91 19.93
C TYR A 50 1.31 -0.43 21.02
N LEU A 51 1.52 0.77 21.52
CA LEU A 51 0.71 1.39 22.58
C LEU A 51 -0.69 1.71 22.07
N SER A 52 -0.85 2.06 20.78
CA SER A 52 -2.16 2.33 20.17
C SER A 52 -2.38 1.70 18.79
N VAL A 53 -3.63 1.71 18.31
CA VAL A 53 -3.95 1.26 16.94
C VAL A 53 -3.38 2.24 15.92
N GLU A 54 -3.43 3.53 16.22
CA GLU A 54 -2.89 4.61 15.39
C GLU A 54 -1.38 4.50 15.26
N GLU A 55 -0.65 4.18 16.34
CA GLU A 55 0.80 3.96 16.29
C GLU A 55 1.15 2.78 15.37
N ALA A 56 0.40 1.68 15.48
CA ALA A 56 0.56 0.53 14.62
C ALA A 56 0.22 0.88 13.15
N ALA A 57 -0.82 1.68 12.91
CA ALA A 57 -1.19 2.15 11.58
C ALA A 57 -0.13 3.05 10.96
N ALA A 58 0.41 4.00 11.74
CA ALA A 58 1.49 4.89 11.32
C ALA A 58 2.77 4.11 10.98
N THR A 59 3.09 3.09 11.77
CA THR A 59 4.19 2.17 11.47
C THR A 59 3.93 1.44 10.16
N LEU A 60 2.74 0.85 9.99
CA LEU A 60 2.39 0.10 8.78
C LEU A 60 2.42 0.99 7.52
N GLN A 61 2.06 2.26 7.63
CA GLN A 61 1.99 3.20 6.50
C GLN A 61 3.31 3.32 5.74
N ALA A 62 4.45 3.23 6.43
CA ALA A 62 5.77 3.29 5.79
C ALA A 62 6.09 2.05 4.93
N HIS A 63 5.33 0.96 5.12
CA HIS A 63 5.59 -0.35 4.54
C HIS A 63 4.56 -0.79 3.50
N VAL A 64 3.59 0.06 3.14
CA VAL A 64 2.55 -0.25 2.15
C VAL A 64 2.40 0.87 1.12
N ASP A 65 1.89 0.53 -0.06
CA ASP A 65 1.71 1.51 -1.15
C ASP A 65 0.34 2.22 -1.12
N VAL A 66 -0.58 1.77 -0.28
CA VAL A 66 -1.91 2.39 -0.14
C VAL A 66 -2.03 3.10 1.21
N PRO A 67 -2.92 4.12 1.33
CA PRO A 67 -3.21 4.74 2.62
C PRO A 67 -3.70 3.71 3.66
N VAL A 68 -3.07 3.69 4.82
CA VAL A 68 -3.50 2.90 5.98
C VAL A 68 -4.58 3.68 6.71
N VAL A 69 -5.82 3.38 6.38
CA VAL A 69 -7.00 3.93 7.04
C VAL A 69 -7.53 2.98 8.10
N LEU A 70 -8.02 3.52 9.20
CA LEU A 70 -8.65 2.75 10.28
C LEU A 70 -10.18 2.89 10.21
N PRO A 71 -10.94 1.84 10.54
CA PRO A 71 -12.37 1.97 10.78
C PRO A 71 -12.62 3.04 11.85
N ARG A 72 -13.65 3.88 11.66
CA ARG A 72 -14.02 4.94 12.62
C ARG A 72 -15.32 4.60 13.32
N SER A 73 -15.42 4.92 14.61
CA SER A 73 -16.64 4.72 15.40
C SER A 73 -17.75 5.67 14.92
N GLY A 74 -18.67 5.16 14.11
CA GLY A 74 -19.87 5.89 13.66
C GLY A 74 -21.16 5.43 14.31
N SER A 75 -21.20 4.19 14.80
CA SER A 75 -22.41 3.51 15.28
C SER A 75 -22.22 2.96 16.71
N GLY A 76 -23.29 2.92 17.51
CA GLY A 76 -23.21 2.53 18.93
C GLY A 76 -22.75 1.09 19.20
N TRP A 77 -22.73 0.23 18.18
CA TRP A 77 -22.23 -1.14 18.26
C TRP A 77 -20.72 -1.24 17.93
N PHE A 78 -20.14 -0.19 17.34
CA PHE A 78 -18.79 -0.19 16.83
C PHE A 78 -17.76 -0.38 17.95
N PRO A 79 -16.77 -1.26 17.77
CA PRO A 79 -15.74 -1.44 18.77
C PRO A 79 -14.86 -0.20 18.88
N ASP A 80 -14.82 0.44 20.05
CA ASP A 80 -13.82 1.47 20.33
C ASP A 80 -12.41 0.87 20.19
N LEU A 81 -11.78 1.10 19.03
CA LEU A 81 -10.47 0.57 18.66
C LEU A 81 -9.39 1.03 19.65
N ASN A 82 -9.57 2.20 20.27
CA ASN A 82 -8.71 2.76 21.30
C ASN A 82 -8.98 2.21 22.70
N ARG A 83 -9.96 1.32 22.86
CA ARG A 83 -10.04 0.42 24.02
C ARG A 83 -9.44 -0.95 23.74
N TRP A 84 -9.02 -1.22 22.49
CA TRP A 84 -8.33 -2.44 22.09
C TRP A 84 -6.80 -2.26 22.18
N LEU A 85 -6.34 -1.40 23.10
CA LEU A 85 -4.93 -1.12 23.39
C LEU A 85 -4.26 -2.27 24.16
N ALA A 86 -5.05 -3.10 24.86
CA ALA A 86 -4.54 -4.09 25.80
C ALA A 86 -4.03 -5.39 25.14
N ASP A 87 -4.25 -5.57 23.84
CA ASP A 87 -3.98 -6.82 23.14
C ASP A 87 -2.99 -6.63 21.99
N PRO A 88 -2.14 -7.63 21.71
CA PRO A 88 -1.07 -7.51 20.71
C PRO A 88 -1.64 -7.19 19.34
N LYS A 89 -1.09 -6.14 18.72
CA LYS A 89 -1.35 -5.75 17.34
C LYS A 89 -0.30 -6.41 16.46
N TYR A 90 -0.72 -7.28 15.56
CA TYR A 90 0.20 -7.98 14.69
C TYR A 90 0.26 -7.26 13.36
N LEU A 91 1.40 -6.64 13.07
CA LEU A 91 1.67 -6.10 11.73
C LEU A 91 2.38 -7.16 10.90
N LYS A 92 1.97 -7.26 9.64
CA LYS A 92 2.64 -8.01 8.59
C LYS A 92 2.76 -7.14 7.35
N TRP A 93 3.87 -7.23 6.64
CA TRP A 93 4.03 -6.62 5.33
C TRP A 93 5.01 -7.43 4.49
N ARG A 94 4.84 -7.35 3.18
CA ARG A 94 5.69 -8.02 2.18
C ARG A 94 5.52 -7.35 0.82
N ARG A 95 6.36 -7.73 -0.14
CA ARG A 95 6.16 -7.35 -1.53
C ARG A 95 5.54 -8.50 -2.33
N VAL A 96 4.55 -8.20 -3.16
CA VAL A 96 3.94 -9.15 -4.11
C VAL A 96 3.88 -8.47 -5.47
N ASP A 97 4.52 -9.05 -6.47
CA ASP A 97 4.55 -8.52 -7.85
C ASP A 97 4.91 -7.02 -7.93
N GLY A 98 5.89 -6.60 -7.12
CA GLY A 98 6.34 -5.21 -7.04
C GLY A 98 5.57 -4.31 -6.07
N LEU A 99 4.35 -4.71 -5.66
CA LEU A 99 3.49 -3.95 -4.76
C LEU A 99 3.81 -4.24 -3.29
N ARG A 100 3.98 -3.20 -2.48
CA ARG A 100 4.09 -3.29 -1.01
C ARG A 100 2.70 -3.41 -0.40
N ILE A 101 2.44 -4.56 0.21
CA ILE A 101 1.16 -4.90 0.83
C ILE A 101 1.36 -5.16 2.31
N GLY A 102 0.30 -5.01 3.08
CA GLY A 102 0.38 -5.20 4.52
C GLY A 102 -0.94 -5.51 5.16
N GLY A 103 -0.88 -5.84 6.44
CA GLY A 103 -2.07 -6.06 7.24
C GLY A 103 -1.80 -5.87 8.71
N MET A 104 -2.88 -5.59 9.42
CA MET A 104 -2.90 -5.44 10.86
C MET A 104 -3.96 -6.37 11.45
N THR A 105 -3.58 -7.20 12.40
CA THR A 105 -4.53 -7.96 13.22
C THR A 105 -4.64 -7.32 14.59
N ILE A 106 -5.86 -6.91 14.93
CA ILE A 106 -6.25 -6.39 16.23
C ILE A 106 -7.11 -7.45 16.91
N ARG A 107 -6.83 -7.75 18.17
CA ARG A 107 -7.60 -8.71 18.97
C ARG A 107 -8.15 -8.02 20.20
N ARG A 108 -9.32 -8.45 20.66
CA ARG A 108 -9.83 -8.13 21.99
C ARG A 108 -10.70 -9.25 22.51
N ASN A 109 -10.28 -9.92 23.59
CA ASN A 109 -10.96 -11.12 24.07
C ASN A 109 -11.11 -12.16 22.93
N ARG A 110 -12.36 -12.54 22.60
CA ARG A 110 -12.69 -13.44 21.48
C ARG A 110 -12.92 -12.72 20.14
N LYS A 111 -12.83 -11.38 20.12
CA LYS A 111 -13.02 -10.61 18.90
C LYS A 111 -11.71 -10.46 18.15
N ILE A 112 -11.77 -10.64 16.84
CA ILE A 112 -10.63 -10.48 15.94
C ILE A 112 -11.06 -9.53 14.83
N LEU A 113 -10.19 -8.58 14.51
CA LEU A 113 -10.31 -7.67 13.37
C LEU A 113 -8.98 -7.69 12.60
N ILE A 114 -9.03 -8.16 11.36
CA ILE A 114 -7.89 -8.20 10.45
C ILE A 114 -8.15 -7.16 9.37
N LEU A 115 -7.26 -6.19 9.26
CA LEU A 115 -7.26 -5.19 8.20
C LEU A 115 -6.18 -5.55 7.19
N SER A 116 -6.51 -5.50 5.91
CA SER A 116 -5.60 -5.79 4.80
C SER A 116 -5.51 -4.57 3.88
N TYR A 117 -4.29 -4.27 3.42
CA TYR A 117 -3.96 -3.08 2.65
C TYR A 117 -3.11 -3.44 1.42
N GLY A 118 -3.48 -2.89 0.27
CA GLY A 118 -2.79 -3.05 -1.02
C GLY A 118 -3.30 -4.25 -1.82
N MET A 119 -3.45 -5.39 -1.15
CA MET A 119 -3.99 -6.61 -1.74
C MET A 119 -4.72 -7.43 -0.66
N ALA A 120 -6.03 -7.32 -0.65
CA ALA A 120 -6.93 -8.13 0.16
C ALA A 120 -7.48 -9.30 -0.69
N GLY A 121 -7.68 -10.44 -0.07
CA GLY A 121 -8.27 -11.63 -0.71
C GLY A 121 -8.72 -12.59 0.38
N PHE A 122 -9.62 -13.51 0.05
CA PHE A 122 -10.17 -14.43 1.04
C PHE A 122 -9.09 -15.34 1.65
N ASP A 123 -9.06 -15.43 2.97
CA ASP A 123 -8.00 -16.04 3.78
C ASP A 123 -8.22 -17.54 4.03
N GLY A 124 -9.03 -18.20 3.18
CA GLY A 124 -9.29 -19.64 3.21
C GLY A 124 -10.45 -20.08 4.10
N CYS A 125 -10.96 -19.21 4.97
CA CYS A 125 -12.25 -19.42 5.66
C CYS A 125 -13.45 -18.99 4.80
N GLY A 126 -13.21 -18.21 3.75
CA GLY A 126 -14.15 -17.95 2.66
C GLY A 126 -13.45 -18.14 1.32
N ASP A 127 -14.23 -18.30 0.26
CA ASP A 127 -13.73 -18.33 -1.12
C ASP A 127 -14.63 -17.50 -2.03
N ARG A 128 -14.15 -17.22 -3.25
CA ARG A 128 -14.94 -16.47 -4.24
C ARG A 128 -16.25 -17.16 -4.60
N THR A 129 -16.31 -18.49 -4.51
CA THR A 129 -17.47 -19.30 -4.86
C THR A 129 -18.70 -18.93 -4.04
N ASN A 130 -18.50 -18.58 -2.76
CA ASN A 130 -19.56 -18.21 -1.84
C ASN A 130 -19.60 -16.70 -1.55
N ALA A 131 -18.88 -15.89 -2.34
CA ALA A 131 -18.87 -14.45 -2.18
C ALA A 131 -20.13 -13.81 -2.74
N ILE A 132 -20.73 -12.92 -1.95
CA ILE A 132 -21.85 -12.07 -2.30
C ILE A 132 -21.30 -10.78 -2.90
N GLU A 133 -21.74 -10.44 -4.11
CA GLU A 133 -21.47 -9.13 -4.71
C GLU A 133 -22.20 -8.03 -3.94
N THR A 134 -21.47 -6.98 -3.60
CA THR A 134 -21.99 -5.87 -2.81
C THR A 134 -21.23 -4.58 -3.13
N ASN A 135 -21.38 -3.57 -2.28
CA ASN A 135 -20.82 -2.25 -2.49
C ASN A 135 -20.34 -1.64 -1.17
N VAL A 136 -19.26 -0.86 -1.22
CA VAL A 136 -18.77 -0.03 -0.13
C VAL A 136 -18.68 1.41 -0.64
N LEU A 137 -19.65 2.25 -0.29
CA LEU A 137 -19.74 3.66 -0.72
C LEU A 137 -19.50 3.92 -2.22
N GLY A 138 -20.17 3.14 -3.07
CA GLY A 138 -20.05 3.20 -4.52
C GLY A 138 -18.97 2.30 -5.11
N GLU A 139 -18.03 1.79 -4.30
CA GLU A 139 -16.97 0.89 -4.77
C GLU A 139 -17.42 -0.58 -4.83
N PRO A 140 -17.15 -1.31 -5.93
CA PRO A 140 -17.46 -2.74 -6.03
C PRO A 140 -16.78 -3.54 -4.92
N ALA A 141 -17.55 -4.38 -4.23
CA ALA A 141 -17.08 -5.15 -3.09
C ALA A 141 -17.53 -6.61 -3.18
N LEU A 142 -16.78 -7.49 -2.51
CA LEU A 142 -17.15 -8.88 -2.32
C LEU A 142 -17.19 -9.19 -0.83
N LEU A 143 -18.28 -9.82 -0.38
CA LEU A 143 -18.52 -10.22 1.00
C LEU A 143 -18.65 -11.74 1.08
N THR A 144 -17.90 -12.39 1.98
CA THR A 144 -18.18 -13.78 2.39
C THR A 144 -18.55 -13.80 3.86
N GLN A 145 -19.44 -14.72 4.22
CA GLN A 145 -19.89 -14.91 5.59
C GLN A 145 -19.88 -16.40 5.94
N ILE A 146 -19.52 -16.71 7.18
CA ILE A 146 -19.66 -18.03 7.79
C ILE A 146 -20.59 -17.84 8.99
N PRO A 147 -21.91 -17.98 8.80
CA PRO A 147 -22.90 -17.69 9.83
C PRO A 147 -22.65 -18.47 11.13
N GLU A 148 -22.23 -19.73 11.03
CA GLU A 148 -21.99 -20.64 12.15
C GLU A 148 -20.86 -20.18 13.07
N ALA A 149 -19.90 -19.41 12.53
CA ALA A 149 -18.73 -18.91 13.24
C ALA A 149 -18.81 -17.42 13.57
N VAL A 150 -19.89 -16.73 13.16
CA VAL A 150 -20.00 -15.26 13.17
C VAL A 150 -18.71 -14.64 12.60
N TRP A 151 -18.33 -15.08 11.41
CA TRP A 151 -17.12 -14.66 10.73
C TRP A 151 -17.48 -14.07 9.37
N SER A 152 -17.05 -12.83 9.14
CA SER A 152 -17.29 -12.17 7.85
C SER A 152 -15.98 -11.64 7.28
N HIS A 153 -15.93 -11.52 5.97
CA HIS A 153 -14.83 -10.93 5.22
C HIS A 153 -15.40 -10.07 4.11
N VAL A 154 -15.03 -8.79 4.05
CA VAL A 154 -15.29 -7.93 2.89
C VAL A 154 -13.98 -7.41 2.29
N MET A 155 -13.90 -7.32 0.97
CA MET A 155 -12.81 -6.67 0.24
C MET A 155 -13.32 -5.70 -0.81
N TRP A 156 -12.64 -4.55 -0.96
CA TRP A 156 -13.04 -3.45 -1.86
C TRP A 156 -11.89 -2.47 -2.15
N PRO A 157 -12.00 -1.60 -3.17
CA PRO A 157 -12.61 -1.95 -4.46
C PRO A 157 -12.02 -3.24 -4.99
N VAL A 158 -12.87 -4.09 -5.54
CA VAL A 158 -12.48 -5.37 -6.15
C VAL A 158 -11.81 -5.12 -7.51
N THR A 159 -10.73 -5.86 -7.80
CA THR A 159 -10.03 -5.79 -9.09
C THR A 159 -10.91 -6.35 -10.21
N PRO A 160 -10.65 -6.01 -11.49
CA PRO A 160 -11.41 -6.56 -12.62
C PRO A 160 -11.42 -8.09 -12.69
N THR A 161 -10.36 -8.75 -12.19
CA THR A 161 -10.27 -10.21 -12.09
C THR A 161 -11.19 -10.80 -11.02
N GLY A 162 -11.70 -9.98 -10.10
CA GLY A 162 -12.59 -10.41 -9.03
C GLY A 162 -11.91 -11.21 -7.90
N SER A 163 -10.58 -11.38 -7.97
CA SER A 163 -9.84 -12.25 -7.04
C SER A 163 -9.31 -11.52 -5.81
N THR A 164 -9.21 -10.19 -5.87
CA THR A 164 -8.58 -9.37 -4.83
C THR A 164 -9.26 -8.02 -4.71
N GLY A 165 -9.14 -7.37 -3.56
CA GLY A 165 -9.49 -5.96 -3.35
C GLY A 165 -8.28 -5.14 -2.91
N ARG A 166 -8.39 -3.81 -2.96
CA ARG A 166 -7.34 -2.90 -2.44
C ARG A 166 -7.29 -2.92 -0.91
N TYR A 167 -8.45 -2.98 -0.27
CA TYR A 167 -8.66 -3.05 1.16
C TYR A 167 -9.46 -4.29 1.48
N GLY A 168 -9.30 -4.78 2.70
CA GLY A 168 -10.14 -5.85 3.21
C GLY A 168 -10.25 -5.81 4.71
N ILE A 169 -11.40 -6.27 5.20
CA ILE A 169 -11.67 -6.50 6.61
C ILE A 169 -12.11 -7.95 6.76
N THR A 170 -11.50 -8.64 7.71
CA THR A 170 -11.94 -9.96 8.17
C THR A 170 -12.14 -9.91 9.67
N GLY A 171 -13.18 -10.55 10.20
CA GLY A 171 -13.29 -10.66 11.64
C GLY A 171 -14.57 -11.30 12.14
N THR A 172 -14.69 -11.30 13.46
CA THR A 172 -15.83 -11.86 14.18
C THR A 172 -17.03 -10.89 14.19
N PHE A 173 -17.61 -10.64 13.02
CA PHE A 173 -18.67 -9.67 12.79
C PHE A 173 -19.74 -10.27 11.87
N GLU A 174 -20.97 -9.78 12.00
CA GLU A 174 -22.03 -10.03 11.02
C GLU A 174 -21.74 -9.27 9.71
N GLY A 175 -22.40 -9.65 8.61
CA GLY A 175 -22.11 -9.07 7.29
C GLY A 175 -22.42 -7.59 7.23
N TRP A 176 -23.57 -7.17 7.75
CA TRP A 176 -23.91 -5.74 7.78
C TRP A 176 -22.91 -4.93 8.62
N GLN A 177 -22.42 -5.49 9.74
CA GLN A 177 -21.40 -4.86 10.56
C GLN A 177 -20.10 -4.66 9.79
N ILE A 178 -19.64 -5.69 9.07
CA ILE A 178 -18.37 -5.59 8.34
C ILE A 178 -18.46 -4.62 7.15
N ILE A 179 -19.63 -4.50 6.52
CA ILE A 179 -19.89 -3.47 5.50
C ILE A 179 -19.83 -2.08 6.12
N GLU A 180 -20.51 -1.82 7.24
CA GLU A 180 -20.42 -0.52 7.94
C GLU A 180 -18.97 -0.19 8.35
N LEU A 181 -18.18 -1.17 8.80
CA LEU A 181 -16.74 -0.96 9.07
C LEU A 181 -16.00 -0.51 7.80
N ALA A 182 -16.24 -1.20 6.68
CA ALA A 182 -15.61 -0.91 5.39
C ALA A 182 -16.01 0.48 4.87
N GLU A 183 -17.28 0.85 4.99
CA GLU A 183 -17.77 2.18 4.63
C GLU A 183 -17.11 3.26 5.49
N SER A 184 -16.96 3.04 6.81
CA SER A 184 -16.28 4.00 7.68
C SER A 184 -14.81 4.23 7.30
N MET A 185 -14.12 3.18 6.85
CA MET A 185 -12.76 3.28 6.30
C MET A 185 -12.74 4.05 4.99
N GLU A 186 -13.72 3.80 4.13
CA GLU A 186 -13.82 4.44 2.83
C GLU A 186 -14.12 5.94 2.95
N VAL A 187 -14.99 6.35 3.89
CA VAL A 187 -15.17 7.77 4.27
C VAL A 187 -13.83 8.38 4.69
N ALA A 188 -13.13 7.73 5.62
CA ALA A 188 -11.85 8.24 6.13
C ALA A 188 -10.81 8.41 5.02
N ARG A 189 -10.78 7.49 4.05
CA ARG A 189 -9.91 7.54 2.88
C ARG A 189 -10.25 8.71 1.95
N LEU A 190 -11.54 8.92 1.69
CA LEU A 190 -12.01 10.01 0.82
C LEU A 190 -11.73 11.37 1.44
N GLU A 191 -11.93 11.52 2.76
CA GLU A 191 -11.59 12.74 3.50
C GLU A 191 -10.09 13.05 3.44
N ALA A 192 -9.22 12.06 3.72
CA ALA A 192 -7.77 12.24 3.65
C ALA A 192 -7.33 12.73 2.26
N LYS A 193 -7.88 12.14 1.19
CA LYS A 193 -7.61 12.56 -0.18
C LYS A 193 -8.07 13.99 -0.49
N ASN A 194 -9.12 14.47 0.19
CA ASN A 194 -9.62 15.83 -0.03
C ASN A 194 -8.79 16.87 0.72
N THR A 195 -8.29 16.54 1.92
CA THR A 195 -7.37 17.39 2.68
C THR A 195 -6.07 17.65 1.91
N ASP A 196 -5.49 16.62 1.28
CA ASP A 196 -4.24 16.75 0.50
C ASP A 196 -4.37 17.62 -0.75
N LYS A 197 -5.60 17.87 -1.24
CA LYS A 197 -5.83 18.74 -2.41
C LYS A 197 -5.88 20.23 -2.05
N HIS A 198 -5.85 20.59 -0.77
CA HIS A 198 -6.00 21.97 -0.31
C HIS A 198 -4.73 22.51 0.36
N CYS A 199 -3.62 21.77 0.25
CA CYS A 199 -2.27 22.19 0.61
C CYS A 199 -1.44 22.41 -0.66
#